data_AF-A0A9W6XJT2-F1
#
_entry.id   AF-A0A9W6XJT2-F1
#
_cell.length_a   1.000
_cell.length_b   1.000
_cell.length_c   1.000
_cell.angle_alpha   90.00
_cell.angle_beta   90.00
_cell.angle_gamma   90.00
#
_symmetry.space_group_name_H-M   'P 1'
#
loop_
_entity.id
_entity.type
_entity.pdbx_description
1 polymer ?
#
loop_
_entity_poly.entity_id
_entity_poly.type
_entity_poly.pdbx_seq_one_letter_code
_entity_poly.pdbx_strand_id
1 'polypeptide(L)'
;MTLAHLNTLLQKQKYLCGLCYCPLTVDTASADRINNKLGHIDGNVLVSCIKCNTARKDMSLKGFRYKKLLEFNSDRLVYSIDKEEKDIYAKMKANIAGGPSIIFNRYAKRNETKIRGGKVCKKIIGYDANALYLWALGNEMPCGRLTTVEAYDGIIDDIKADKRHW
;
A
#
# COMPACT_ATOMS: atom_id res chain seq x y z
N MET A 1 12.49 1.54 40.73
CA MET A 1 11.09 1.37 40.31
C MET A 1 10.27 0.86 41.48
N THR A 2 9.14 1.49 41.79
CA THR A 2 8.28 1.08 42.92
C THR A 2 7.05 0.29 42.44
N LEU A 3 6.56 -0.63 43.27
CA LEU A 3 5.34 -1.40 42.97
C LEU A 3 4.11 -0.48 42.85
N ALA A 4 4.04 0.55 43.70
CA ALA A 4 2.98 1.55 43.68
C ALA A 4 2.93 2.31 42.34
N HIS A 5 4.09 2.65 41.79
CA HIS A 5 4.18 3.29 40.49
C HIS A 5 3.75 2.34 39.35
N LEU A 6 4.14 1.06 39.37
CA LEU A 6 3.65 0.07 38.40
C LEU A 6 2.12 -0.09 38.43
N ASN A 7 1.53 -0.19 39.63
CA ASN A 7 0.07 -0.27 39.78
C ASN A 7 -0.62 0.99 39.23
N THR A 8 -0.04 2.17 39.49
CA THR A 8 -0.53 3.45 38.95
C THR A 8 -0.47 3.45 37.42
N LEU A 9 0.62 2.95 36.81
CA LEU A 9 0.76 2.86 35.36
C LEU A 9 -0.25 1.89 34.74
N LEU A 10 -0.43 0.71 35.33
CA LEU A 10 -1.42 -0.27 34.87
C LEU A 10 -2.84 0.31 34.86
N GLN A 11 -3.23 1.00 35.93
CA GLN A 11 -4.53 1.67 36.02
C GLN A 11 -4.66 2.79 34.98
N LYS A 12 -3.64 3.66 34.85
CA LYS A 12 -3.63 4.75 33.85
C LYS A 12 -3.72 4.22 32.41
N GLN A 13 -3.07 3.08 32.14
CA GLN A 13 -3.12 2.40 30.85
C GLN A 13 -4.35 1.50 30.67
N LYS A 14 -5.26 1.45 31.66
CA LYS A 14 -6.48 0.63 31.64
C LYS A 14 -6.19 -0.85 31.38
N TYR A 15 -5.07 -1.36 31.90
CA TYR A 15 -4.60 -2.74 31.68
C TYR A 15 -4.42 -3.10 30.19
N LEU A 16 -4.10 -2.11 29.35
CA LEU A 16 -3.77 -2.30 27.93
C LEU A 16 -2.28 -2.07 27.68
N CYS A 17 -1.74 -2.79 26.70
CA CYS A 17 -0.38 -2.58 26.21
C CYS A 17 -0.23 -1.14 25.68
N GLY A 18 0.75 -0.39 26.18
CA GLY A 18 1.00 0.99 25.77
C GLY A 18 1.56 1.17 24.33
N LEU A 19 1.64 0.08 23.56
CA LEU A 19 2.16 0.04 22.19
C LEU A 19 1.15 -0.51 21.18
N CYS A 20 0.48 -1.63 21.47
CA CYS A 20 -0.49 -2.25 20.56
C CYS A 20 -1.92 -2.32 21.11
N TYR A 21 -2.17 -1.81 22.32
CA TYR A 21 -3.48 -1.79 22.97
C TYR A 21 -4.15 -3.16 23.20
N CYS A 22 -3.42 -4.28 23.05
CA CYS A 22 -3.97 -5.57 23.47
C CYS A 22 -4.18 -5.60 25.00
N PRO A 23 -5.20 -6.33 25.49
CA PRO A 23 -5.37 -6.57 26.91
C PRO A 23 -4.12 -7.20 27.52
N LEU A 24 -3.75 -6.76 28.72
CA LEU A 24 -2.64 -7.30 29.49
C LEU A 24 -3.19 -8.27 30.54
N THR A 25 -2.51 -9.41 30.65
CA THR A 25 -2.70 -10.40 31.70
C THR A 25 -1.40 -10.56 32.48
N VAL A 26 -1.44 -11.30 33.59
CA VAL A 26 -0.26 -11.58 34.41
C VAL A 26 0.86 -12.23 33.57
N ASP A 27 0.50 -13.08 32.61
CA ASP A 27 1.45 -13.81 31.76
C ASP A 27 1.96 -13.02 30.55
N THR A 28 1.29 -11.92 30.20
CA THR A 28 1.57 -11.18 28.97
C THR A 28 2.11 -9.77 29.20
N ALA A 29 1.98 -9.23 30.41
CA ALA A 29 2.49 -7.92 30.77
C ALA A 29 4.02 -7.91 30.94
N SER A 30 4.64 -6.80 30.57
CA SER A 30 6.07 -6.53 30.77
C SER A 30 6.33 -5.05 31.02
N ALA A 31 7.44 -4.75 31.68
CA ALA A 31 7.92 -3.39 31.91
C ALA A 31 8.90 -3.00 30.80
N ASP A 32 8.49 -2.10 29.92
CA ASP A 32 9.29 -1.62 28.80
C ASP A 32 9.92 -0.26 29.11
N ARG A 33 11.18 -0.07 28.71
CA ARG A 33 11.95 1.15 29.02
C ARG A 33 11.60 2.25 28.02
N ILE A 34 11.14 3.41 28.48
CA ILE A 34 10.87 4.54 27.58
C ILE A 34 12.16 4.99 26.88
N ASN A 35 13.24 5.14 27.65
CA ASN A 35 14.59 5.36 27.17
C ASN A 35 15.47 4.13 27.47
N ASN A 36 15.95 3.47 26.41
CA ASN A 36 16.76 2.26 26.49
C ASN A 36 18.15 2.48 27.12
N LYS A 37 18.62 3.74 27.20
CA LYS A 37 19.88 4.10 27.88
C LYS A 37 19.74 4.19 29.40
N LEU A 38 18.52 4.24 29.91
CA LEU A 38 18.22 4.32 31.34
C LEU A 38 17.67 2.98 31.84
N GLY A 39 17.90 2.68 33.12
CA GLY A 39 17.33 1.50 33.77
C GLY A 39 15.83 1.62 34.03
N HIS A 40 15.27 0.64 34.74
CA HIS A 40 13.89 0.66 35.21
C HIS A 40 13.75 1.58 36.43
N ILE A 41 13.53 2.85 36.17
CA ILE A 41 13.30 3.91 37.18
C ILE A 41 11.89 4.49 37.03
N ASP A 42 11.39 5.08 38.11
CA ASP A 42 10.09 5.75 38.05
C ASP A 42 10.15 6.91 37.04
N GLY A 43 9.15 7.01 36.17
CA GLY A 43 9.16 7.90 35.00
C GLY A 43 9.81 7.35 33.71
N ASN A 44 10.54 6.23 33.73
CA ASN A 44 11.17 5.63 32.54
C ASN A 44 10.56 4.28 32.12
N VAL A 45 9.36 3.96 32.58
CA VAL A 45 8.71 2.67 32.32
C VAL A 45 7.35 2.88 31.66
N LEU A 46 7.10 2.10 30.61
CA LEU A 46 5.80 1.92 29.97
C LEU A 46 5.40 0.45 30.15
N VAL A 47 4.16 0.17 30.53
CA VAL A 47 3.69 -1.21 30.55
C VAL A 47 3.36 -1.64 29.12
N SER A 48 3.98 -2.70 28.61
CA SER A 48 3.71 -3.24 27.29
C SER A 48 3.60 -4.75 27.32
N CYS A 49 2.97 -5.35 26.31
CA CYS A 49 2.96 -6.81 26.21
C CYS A 49 4.34 -7.32 25.82
N ILE A 50 4.69 -8.53 26.26
CA ILE A 50 5.98 -9.17 26.00
C ILE A 50 6.31 -9.14 24.50
N LYS A 51 5.33 -9.45 23.63
CA LYS A 51 5.50 -9.42 22.17
C LYS A 51 6.00 -8.07 21.65
N CYS A 52 5.42 -6.97 22.14
CA CYS A 52 5.83 -5.63 21.72
C CYS A 52 7.19 -5.24 22.30
N ASN A 53 7.46 -5.55 23.56
CA ASN A 53 8.75 -5.27 24.19
C ASN A 53 9.89 -5.98 23.46
N THR A 54 9.75 -7.29 23.21
CA THR A 54 10.72 -8.08 22.45
C THR A 54 10.89 -7.58 21.02
N ALA A 55 9.81 -7.20 20.34
CA ALA A 55 9.87 -6.69 18.98
C ALA A 55 10.50 -5.29 18.87
N ARG A 56 10.36 -4.45 19.92
CA ARG A 56 10.91 -3.09 19.95
C ARG A 56 12.43 -3.09 20.05
N LYS A 57 13.03 -4.05 20.76
CA LYS A 57 14.47 -4.16 21.00
C LYS A 57 15.07 -2.82 21.50
N ASP A 58 15.94 -2.21 20.71
CA ASP A 58 16.62 -0.94 20.98
C ASP A 58 15.95 0.26 20.30
N MET A 59 14.93 0.04 19.46
CA MET A 59 14.20 1.09 18.74
C MET A 59 13.56 2.07 19.72
N SER A 60 13.63 3.37 19.40
CA SER A 60 12.97 4.41 20.19
C SER A 60 11.45 4.14 20.28
N LEU A 61 10.85 4.52 21.41
CA LEU A 61 9.41 4.35 21.62
C LEU A 61 8.58 5.03 20.51
N LYS A 62 9.01 6.22 20.08
CA LYS A 62 8.39 6.97 18.99
C LYS A 62 8.48 6.22 17.67
N GLY A 63 9.67 5.69 17.32
CA GLY A 63 9.87 4.91 16.09
C GLY A 63 9.01 3.64 16.07
N PHE A 64 8.92 2.93 17.19
CA PHE A 64 8.14 1.70 17.26
C PHE A 64 6.63 1.95 17.20
N ARG A 65 6.14 3.02 17.85
CA ARG A 65 4.74 3.45 17.72
C ARG A 65 4.41 3.82 16.28
N TYR A 66 5.31 4.53 15.60
CA TYR A 66 5.14 4.84 14.18
C TYR A 66 5.09 3.58 13.33
N LYS A 67 5.99 2.61 13.57
CA LYS A 67 5.95 1.30 12.90
C LYS A 67 4.62 0.57 13.13
N LYS A 68 4.12 0.52 14.37
CA LYS A 68 2.82 -0.11 14.69
C LYS A 68 1.65 0.59 14.02
N LEU A 69 1.69 1.92 13.93
CA LEU A 69 0.70 2.69 13.18
C LEU A 69 0.71 2.34 11.70
N LEU A 70 1.90 2.20 11.10
CA LEU A 70 2.03 1.79 9.71
C LEU A 70 1.52 0.36 9.48
N GLU A 71 1.86 -0.58 10.36
CA GLU A 71 1.38 -1.97 10.30
C GLU A 71 -0.16 -2.03 10.39
N PHE A 72 -0.77 -1.27 11.31
CA PHE A 72 -2.22 -1.23 11.50
C PHE A 72 -2.99 -0.68 10.29
N ASN A 73 -2.38 0.23 9.53
CA ASN A 73 -2.98 0.83 8.34
C ASN A 73 -2.40 0.27 7.03
N SER A 74 -1.69 -0.85 7.07
CA SER A 74 -0.96 -1.36 5.90
C SER A 74 -1.86 -1.60 4.67
N ASP A 75 -3.15 -1.86 4.88
CA ASP A 75 -4.21 -2.00 3.87
C ASP A 75 -4.78 -0.67 3.35
N ARG A 76 -4.47 0.46 3.99
CA ARG A 76 -5.07 1.79 3.74
C ARG A 76 -4.04 2.88 3.44
N LEU A 77 -2.76 2.54 3.49
CA LEU A 77 -1.69 3.50 3.24
C LEU A 77 -1.46 3.65 1.74
N VAL A 78 -1.45 4.91 1.29
CA VAL A 78 -0.94 5.26 -0.02
C VAL A 78 0.57 5.41 0.10
N TYR A 79 1.31 4.56 -0.60
CA TYR A 79 2.77 4.60 -0.61
C TYR A 79 3.26 5.46 -1.77
N SER A 80 4.10 6.45 -1.46
CA SER A 80 4.89 7.12 -2.47
C SER A 80 6.00 6.19 -2.94
N ILE A 81 6.25 6.17 -4.25
CA ILE A 81 7.43 5.53 -4.82
C ILE A 81 8.66 6.31 -4.35
N ASP A 82 9.57 5.64 -3.66
CA ASP A 82 10.76 6.24 -3.06
C ASP A 82 12.06 5.72 -3.69
N LYS A 83 13.20 6.07 -3.08
CA LYS A 83 14.53 5.71 -3.56
C LYS A 83 14.77 4.19 -3.55
N GLU A 84 14.11 3.44 -2.67
CA GLU A 84 14.26 1.99 -2.57
C GLU A 84 13.63 1.29 -3.78
N GLU A 85 12.57 1.87 -4.34
CA GLU A 85 11.82 1.31 -5.49
C GLU A 85 12.23 1.91 -6.84
N LYS A 86 13.34 2.66 -6.89
CA LYS A 86 13.79 3.39 -8.08
C LYS A 86 13.91 2.50 -9.33
N ASP A 87 14.40 1.28 -9.17
CA ASP A 87 14.62 0.37 -10.29
C ASP A 87 13.30 -0.14 -10.87
N ILE A 88 12.31 -0.42 -10.01
CA ILE A 88 10.97 -0.82 -10.44
C ILE A 88 10.27 0.37 -11.09
N TYR A 89 10.39 1.56 -10.51
CA TYR A 89 9.88 2.80 -11.11
C TYR A 89 10.40 3.03 -12.53
N ALA A 90 11.71 2.85 -12.75
CA ALA A 90 12.31 3.00 -14.07
C ALA A 90 11.72 2.02 -15.09
N LYS A 91 11.55 0.74 -14.70
CA LYS A 91 10.91 -0.29 -15.53
C LYS A 91 9.44 0.04 -15.83
N MET A 92 8.68 0.44 -14.81
CA MET A 92 7.27 0.83 -14.97
C MET A 92 7.15 2.00 -15.93
N LYS A 93 7.93 3.07 -15.71
CA LYS A 93 7.92 4.28 -16.54
C LYS A 93 8.26 3.99 -18.01
N ALA A 94 9.20 3.08 -18.26
CA ALA A 94 9.56 2.67 -19.63
C ALA A 94 8.41 1.94 -20.36
N ASN A 95 7.45 1.37 -19.63
CA ASN A 95 6.31 0.64 -20.17
C ASN A 95 4.99 1.44 -20.11
N ILE A 96 4.97 2.64 -19.53
CA ILE A 96 3.79 3.52 -19.57
C ILE A 96 3.63 4.06 -20.99
N ALA A 97 2.51 3.71 -21.62
CA ALA A 97 2.08 4.29 -22.88
C ALA A 97 1.04 5.40 -22.66
N GLY A 98 1.07 6.43 -23.50
CA GLY A 98 0.02 7.44 -23.53
C GLY A 98 -1.27 6.93 -24.19
N GLY A 99 -2.23 7.83 -24.36
CA GLY A 99 -3.45 7.53 -25.11
C GLY A 99 -3.13 7.05 -26.52
N PRO A 100 -3.82 6.02 -27.05
CA PRO A 100 -3.60 5.55 -28.40
C PRO A 100 -3.95 6.68 -29.38
N SER A 101 -2.93 7.24 -30.04
CA SER A 101 -3.16 8.10 -31.20
C SER A 101 -3.45 7.19 -32.39
N ILE A 102 -4.73 6.91 -32.61
CA ILE A 102 -5.17 6.23 -33.83
C ILE A 102 -4.94 7.22 -34.97
N ILE A 103 -3.81 7.07 -35.68
CA ILE A 103 -3.67 7.69 -37.00
C ILE A 103 -4.69 7.02 -37.91
N PHE A 104 -5.77 7.73 -38.23
CA PHE A 104 -6.69 7.30 -39.28
C PHE A 104 -5.96 7.32 -40.62
N ASN A 105 -5.28 6.22 -40.97
CA ASN A 105 -4.58 6.07 -42.25
C ASN A 105 -5.51 5.99 -43.47
N ARG A 106 -6.79 6.34 -43.35
CA ARG A 106 -7.69 6.41 -44.49
C ARG A 106 -8.65 7.57 -44.29
N TYR A 107 -8.33 8.69 -44.92
CA TYR A 107 -9.33 9.66 -45.31
C TYR A 107 -10.60 8.92 -45.78
N ALA A 108 -11.68 9.09 -45.02
CA ALA A 108 -12.95 8.44 -45.28
C ALA A 108 -13.94 9.52 -45.68
N LYS A 109 -14.52 9.37 -46.88
CA LYS A 109 -15.53 10.28 -47.41
C LYS A 109 -16.81 9.53 -47.74
N ARG A 110 -17.92 10.11 -47.29
CA ARG A 110 -19.27 9.62 -47.56
C ARG A 110 -19.47 9.51 -49.08
N ASN A 111 -20.06 8.41 -49.52
CA ASN A 111 -20.33 8.06 -50.91
C ASN A 111 -19.10 7.83 -51.80
N GLU A 112 -17.88 7.87 -51.26
CA GLU A 112 -16.64 7.69 -52.05
C GLU A 112 -15.79 6.54 -51.52
N THR A 113 -15.50 6.53 -50.23
CA THR A 113 -14.65 5.49 -49.64
C THR A 113 -15.38 4.15 -49.60
N LYS A 114 -14.72 3.11 -50.13
CA LYS A 114 -15.20 1.72 -50.02
C LYS A 114 -14.75 1.10 -48.70
N ILE A 115 -15.71 0.54 -47.95
CA ILE A 115 -15.46 -0.21 -46.71
C ILE A 115 -15.28 -1.70 -47.03
N ARG A 116 -15.02 -2.52 -45.99
CA ARG A 116 -14.83 -3.98 -46.13
C ARG A 116 -15.97 -4.60 -46.95
N GLY A 117 -15.60 -5.42 -47.94
CA GLY A 117 -16.54 -6.03 -48.89
C GLY A 117 -16.98 -5.12 -50.04
N GLY A 118 -16.25 -4.03 -50.32
CA GLY A 118 -16.48 -3.17 -51.49
C GLY A 118 -17.71 -2.25 -51.39
N LYS A 119 -18.43 -2.29 -50.27
CA LYS A 119 -19.60 -1.45 -50.02
C LYS A 119 -19.20 0.02 -49.90
N VAL A 120 -20.04 0.92 -50.40
CA VAL A 120 -19.79 2.37 -50.32
C VAL A 120 -20.16 2.88 -48.92
N CYS A 121 -19.29 3.67 -48.30
CA CYS A 121 -19.56 4.32 -47.02
C CYS A 121 -20.76 5.30 -47.15
N LYS A 122 -21.78 5.18 -46.30
CA LYS A 122 -22.99 6.03 -46.34
C LYS A 122 -23.11 7.05 -45.21
N LYS A 123 -22.46 6.80 -44.08
CA LYS A 123 -22.46 7.67 -42.90
C LYS A 123 -21.15 7.49 -42.15
N ILE A 124 -20.65 8.57 -41.58
CA ILE A 124 -19.49 8.61 -40.69
C ILE A 124 -20.00 9.16 -39.36
N ILE A 125 -19.67 8.48 -38.27
CA ILE A 125 -20.06 8.88 -36.90
C ILE A 125 -18.78 8.88 -36.08
N GLY A 126 -18.51 10.00 -35.41
CA GLY A 126 -17.48 10.10 -34.38
C GLY A 126 -18.10 9.89 -33.02
N TYR A 127 -17.47 9.08 -32.19
CA TYR A 127 -17.79 8.94 -30.78
C TYR A 127 -16.59 9.43 -29.98
N ASP A 128 -16.85 10.20 -28.93
CA ASP A 128 -15.85 10.64 -27.97
C ASP A 128 -16.29 10.17 -26.57
N ALA A 129 -15.31 9.80 -25.75
CA ALA A 129 -15.54 9.37 -24.39
C ALA A 129 -15.51 10.60 -23.47
N ASN A 130 -16.62 10.84 -22.77
CA ASN A 130 -16.66 11.88 -21.75
C ASN A 130 -15.69 11.53 -20.61
N ALA A 131 -14.67 12.36 -20.41
CA ALA A 131 -13.76 12.28 -19.28
C ALA A 131 -13.08 10.90 -19.09
N LEU A 132 -12.58 10.31 -20.18
CA LEU A 132 -11.97 8.97 -20.19
C LEU A 132 -11.00 8.69 -19.02
N TYR A 133 -10.04 9.57 -18.78
CA TYR A 133 -9.06 9.38 -17.69
C TYR A 133 -9.69 9.46 -16.30
N LEU A 134 -10.66 10.34 -16.09
CA LEU A 134 -11.34 10.45 -14.79
C LEU A 134 -12.20 9.21 -14.52
N TRP A 135 -12.86 8.68 -15.55
CA TRP A 135 -13.56 7.41 -15.43
C TRP A 135 -12.58 6.28 -15.10
N ALA A 136 -11.44 6.19 -15.79
CA ALA A 136 -10.41 5.18 -15.51
C ALA A 136 -9.88 5.28 -14.07
N LEU A 137 -9.59 6.49 -13.57
CA LEU A 137 -9.17 6.74 -12.19
C LEU A 137 -10.23 6.41 -11.13
N GLY A 138 -11.51 6.36 -11.52
CA GLY A 138 -12.61 5.97 -10.66
C GLY A 138 -12.80 4.45 -10.51
N ASN A 139 -12.05 3.64 -11.27
CA ASN A 139 -12.03 2.19 -11.12
C ASN A 139 -11.03 1.77 -10.04
N GLU A 140 -10.97 0.47 -9.74
CA GLU A 140 -9.93 -0.09 -8.87
C GLU A 140 -8.54 0.14 -9.48
N MET A 141 -7.69 0.83 -8.73
CA MET A 141 -6.34 1.20 -9.15
C MET A 141 -5.32 0.50 -8.24
N PRO A 142 -4.22 -0.06 -8.80
CA PRO A 142 -3.20 -0.71 -7.99
C PRO A 142 -2.55 0.33 -7.06
N CYS A 143 -2.41 -0.04 -5.79
CA CYS A 143 -1.81 0.79 -4.74
C CYS A 143 -1.04 -0.12 -3.76
N GLY A 144 0.04 0.39 -3.17
CA GLY A 144 0.88 -0.38 -2.26
C GLY A 144 2.36 -0.25 -2.56
N ARG A 145 3.17 -1.07 -1.89
CA ARG A 145 4.60 -1.22 -2.20
C ARG A 145 4.78 -2.10 -3.42
N LEU A 146 5.71 -1.72 -4.29
CA LEU A 146 6.00 -2.44 -5.51
C LEU A 146 6.77 -3.72 -5.19
N THR A 147 6.36 -4.84 -5.79
CA THR A 147 7.03 -6.13 -5.62
C THR A 147 7.49 -6.68 -6.97
N THR A 148 8.47 -7.58 -6.93
CA THR A 148 8.97 -8.29 -8.11
C THR A 148 8.71 -9.77 -7.95
N VAL A 149 8.17 -10.39 -9.00
CA VAL A 149 7.97 -11.84 -9.08
C VAL A 149 8.89 -12.38 -10.18
N GLU A 150 9.52 -13.52 -9.92
CA GLU A 150 10.31 -14.21 -10.94
C GLU A 150 9.40 -14.70 -12.07
N ALA A 151 9.89 -14.62 -13.31
CA ALA A 151 9.14 -15.15 -14.44
C ALA A 151 9.02 -16.68 -14.32
N TYR A 152 7.82 -17.19 -14.58
CA TYR A 152 7.51 -18.62 -14.54
C TYR A 152 6.74 -19.04 -15.79
N ASP A 153 6.77 -20.33 -16.09
CA ASP A 153 6.05 -20.91 -17.22
C ASP A 153 4.54 -20.69 -17.05
N GLY A 154 3.90 -20.05 -18.04
CA GLY A 154 2.47 -19.72 -18.00
C GLY A 154 2.14 -18.32 -17.46
N ILE A 155 3.13 -17.50 -17.07
CA ILE A 155 2.90 -16.13 -16.58
C ILE A 155 2.10 -15.26 -17.58
N ILE A 156 2.31 -15.46 -18.89
CA ILE A 156 1.58 -14.72 -19.93
C ILE A 156 0.09 -15.08 -19.92
N ASP A 157 -0.24 -16.36 -19.71
CA ASP A 157 -1.62 -16.82 -19.71
C ASP A 157 -2.36 -16.37 -18.45
N ASP A 158 -1.67 -16.34 -17.30
CA ASP A 158 -2.19 -15.77 -16.06
C ASP A 158 -2.49 -14.27 -16.20
N ILE A 159 -1.60 -13.49 -16.84
CA ILE A 159 -1.80 -12.05 -17.12
C ILE A 159 -3.01 -11.84 -18.04
N LYS A 160 -3.11 -12.62 -19.13
CA LYS A 160 -4.21 -12.49 -20.10
C LYS A 160 -5.58 -12.85 -19.52
N ALA A 161 -5.60 -13.79 -18.57
CA ALA A 161 -6.83 -14.29 -17.99
C ALA A 161 -7.29 -13.51 -16.74
N ASP A 162 -6.52 -12.51 -16.30
CA ASP A 162 -6.78 -11.72 -15.09
C ASP A 162 -7.09 -12.59 -13.84
N LYS A 163 -6.47 -13.77 -13.79
CA LYS A 163 -6.79 -14.82 -12.81
C LYS A 163 -6.21 -14.56 -11.42
N ARG A 164 -5.33 -13.57 -11.29
CA ARG A 164 -4.79 -13.10 -10.01
C ARG A 164 -5.05 -11.60 -9.94
N HIS A 165 -5.80 -11.17 -8.93
CA HIS A 165 -5.76 -9.77 -8.52
C HIS A 165 -4.36 -9.55 -7.90
N TRP A 166 -3.53 -8.80 -8.62
CA TRP A 166 -2.17 -8.42 -8.22
C TRP A 166 -2.20 -7.18 -7.35
#